data_AF-A0A967B336-F1
#
_entry.id   AF-A0A967B336-F1
#
_cell.length_a   1.000
_cell.length_b   1.000
_cell.length_c   1.000
_cell.angle_alpha   90.00
_cell.angle_beta   90.00
_cell.angle_gamma   90.00
#
_symmetry.space_group_name_H-M   'P 1'
#
loop_
_entity.id
_entity.type
_entity.pdbx_description
1 polymer ?
#
loop_
_entity_poly.entity_id
_entity_poly.type
_entity_poly.pdbx_seq_one_letter_code
_entity_poly.pdbx_strand_id
1 'polypeptide(L)'
;MTEVNVTLTGTGTPVPVPGRAGPGVFVQTPDTGIQIDTGRSTVLRLAEAGLRADEIDAVLLTHHHSDHTTDLGDVLVSAWLMDAEHSVAVVTPDGLTADFARLALEPLQGDLLFRRSHRGVRRIAEPELLTFQPSSDPQEVWRRGSTRVDAVAVRHEPVLAAAGYRIATPVGNVVVSGDTRACDEVERLAAEARVLVHEVVDPQRVPDHRQHTIDYHARPDEVAALAERAGVDVLALTHLWPSPEHDGHVEDLLAAVRGGGFTGDLIVGSDLTAIRFDSHHTSITVPDRPAVGVQGRHSPATPSRAAAAPSSPVVFTTPETP
;
A
#
# COMPACT_ATOMS: atom_id res chain seq x y z
N MET A 1 22.15 -5.62 -15.26
CA MET A 1 21.56 -6.79 -14.59
C MET A 1 20.07 -6.54 -14.52
N THR A 2 19.25 -7.50 -14.92
CA THR A 2 17.78 -7.43 -14.83
C THR A 2 17.36 -7.87 -13.44
N GLU A 3 17.65 -7.05 -12.44
CA GLU A 3 17.20 -7.25 -11.05
C GLU A 3 15.85 -6.55 -10.86
N VAL A 4 14.97 -7.17 -10.10
CA VAL A 4 13.71 -6.58 -9.62
C VAL A 4 13.81 -6.39 -8.12
N ASN A 5 13.46 -5.20 -7.63
CA ASN A 5 13.41 -4.88 -6.21
C ASN A 5 11.96 -4.58 -5.80
N VAL A 6 11.47 -5.28 -4.79
CA VAL A 6 10.14 -5.07 -4.19
C VAL A 6 10.34 -4.53 -2.79
N THR A 7 9.86 -3.32 -2.51
CA THR A 7 9.93 -2.67 -1.21
C THR A 7 8.52 -2.49 -0.65
N LEU A 8 8.25 -3.00 0.55
CA LEU A 8 7.02 -2.68 1.27
C LEU A 8 7.13 -1.26 1.82
N THR A 9 6.64 -0.26 1.08
CA THR A 9 6.70 1.15 1.49
C THR A 9 5.77 1.40 2.68
N GLY A 10 4.79 0.55 2.94
CA GLY A 10 4.06 0.57 4.19
C GLY A 10 3.22 -0.68 4.42
N THR A 11 3.07 -1.05 5.68
CA THR A 11 2.49 -2.34 6.11
C THR A 11 1.38 -2.18 7.15
N GLY A 12 0.94 -0.95 7.39
CA GLY A 12 -0.09 -0.59 8.36
C GLY A 12 -1.51 -0.87 7.87
N THR A 13 -2.46 -0.33 8.62
CA THR A 13 -3.91 -0.49 8.42
C THR A 13 -4.58 0.88 8.66
N PRO A 14 -5.92 1.02 8.61
CA PRO A 14 -6.58 2.29 8.93
C PRO A 14 -6.29 2.79 10.35
N VAL A 15 -6.02 1.89 11.30
CA VAL A 15 -5.62 2.26 12.66
C VAL A 15 -4.12 2.57 12.67
N PRO A 16 -3.71 3.80 13.02
CA PRO A 16 -2.31 4.16 13.04
C PRO A 16 -1.56 3.43 14.16
N VAL A 17 -0.45 2.80 13.79
CA VAL A 17 0.50 2.19 14.71
C VAL A 17 1.87 2.83 14.49
N PRO A 18 2.54 3.34 15.54
CA PRO A 18 3.89 3.90 15.39
C PRO A 18 4.83 2.92 14.68
N GLY A 19 5.57 3.42 13.70
CA GLY A 19 6.48 2.59 12.91
C GLY A 19 5.83 1.79 11.77
N ARG A 20 4.53 2.02 11.48
CA ARG A 20 3.85 1.48 10.30
C ARG A 20 3.13 2.58 9.51
N ALA A 21 3.61 2.84 8.30
CA ALA A 21 2.97 3.64 7.28
C ALA A 21 1.72 2.95 6.73
N GLY A 22 0.86 3.71 6.03
CA GLY A 22 -0.28 3.11 5.34
C GLY A 22 0.18 2.14 4.24
N PRO A 23 -0.67 1.19 3.83
CA PRO A 23 -0.36 0.23 2.77
C PRO A 23 0.33 0.82 1.55
N GLY A 24 1.41 0.15 1.12
CA GLY A 24 2.07 0.46 -0.14
C GLY A 24 3.21 -0.50 -0.48
N VAL A 25 3.42 -0.73 -1.77
CA VAL A 25 4.50 -1.56 -2.32
C VAL A 25 5.13 -0.85 -3.50
N PHE A 26 6.45 -0.68 -3.48
CA PHE A 26 7.20 -0.18 -4.63
C PHE A 26 7.91 -1.32 -5.35
N VAL A 27 7.67 -1.47 -6.65
CA VAL A 27 8.33 -2.45 -7.52
C VAL A 27 9.20 -1.69 -8.51
N GLN A 28 10.52 -1.87 -8.38
CA GLN A 28 11.51 -1.29 -9.26
C GLN A 28 12.10 -2.35 -10.18
N THR A 29 12.04 -2.09 -11.47
CA THR A 29 12.74 -2.85 -12.51
C THR A 29 13.84 -1.97 -13.11
N PRO A 30 14.70 -2.47 -14.03
CA PRO A 30 15.67 -1.62 -14.71
C PRO A 30 15.05 -0.50 -15.55
N ASP A 31 13.80 -0.68 -16.00
CA ASP A 31 13.13 0.22 -16.94
C ASP A 31 12.04 1.07 -16.28
N THR A 32 11.53 0.64 -15.11
CA THR A 32 10.32 1.21 -14.51
C THR A 32 10.29 1.19 -12.99
N GLY A 33 9.78 2.25 -12.36
CA GLY A 33 9.32 2.27 -10.96
C GLY A 33 7.78 2.28 -10.86
N ILE A 34 7.20 1.34 -10.13
CA ILE A 34 5.75 1.21 -9.94
C ILE A 34 5.42 1.25 -8.45
N GLN A 35 4.61 2.22 -8.02
CA GLN A 35 4.06 2.28 -6.68
C GLN A 35 2.64 1.69 -6.67
N ILE A 36 2.38 0.68 -5.85
CA ILE A 36 1.05 0.12 -5.62
C ILE A 36 0.57 0.65 -4.29
N ASP A 37 -0.59 1.29 -4.31
CA ASP A 37 -1.18 2.11 -3.24
C ASP A 37 -0.27 3.24 -2.74
N THR A 38 -0.89 4.29 -2.22
CA THR A 38 -0.25 5.48 -1.67
C THR A 38 -0.82 5.74 -0.29
N GLY A 39 -0.61 4.81 0.63
CA GLY A 39 -0.98 4.97 2.01
C GLY A 39 -0.16 6.05 2.71
N ARG A 40 -0.63 6.50 3.87
CA ARG A 40 0.00 7.58 4.65
C ARG A 40 1.51 7.38 4.77
N SER A 41 2.29 8.44 4.48
CA SER A 41 3.75 8.48 4.57
C SER A 41 4.50 7.68 3.51
N THR A 42 3.89 7.39 2.36
CA THR A 42 4.53 6.70 1.22
C THR A 42 5.81 7.43 0.77
N VAL A 43 5.76 8.76 0.60
CA VAL A 43 6.94 9.53 0.14
C VAL A 43 8.09 9.47 1.15
N LEU A 44 7.78 9.55 2.45
CA LEU A 44 8.80 9.43 3.50
C LEU A 44 9.44 8.04 3.52
N ARG A 45 8.65 6.99 3.30
CA ARG A 45 9.15 5.60 3.26
C ARG A 45 9.99 5.33 2.02
N LEU A 46 9.61 5.87 0.86
CA LEU A 46 10.45 5.86 -0.32
C LEU A 46 11.81 6.52 -0.03
N ALA A 47 11.81 7.72 0.55
CA ALA A 47 13.03 8.44 0.89
C ALA A 47 13.92 7.67 1.91
N GLU A 48 13.32 7.04 2.92
CA GLU A 48 14.04 6.19 3.89
C GLU A 48 14.65 4.94 3.24
N ALA A 49 14.01 4.38 2.21
CA ALA A 49 14.57 3.30 1.41
C ALA A 49 15.67 3.76 0.42
N GLY A 50 15.95 5.06 0.33
CA GLY A 50 16.84 5.64 -0.67
C GLY A 50 16.24 5.70 -2.08
N LEU A 51 14.92 5.56 -2.20
CA LEU A 51 14.14 5.64 -3.43
C LEU A 51 13.62 7.07 -3.61
N ARG A 52 13.36 7.46 -4.86
CA ARG A 52 12.91 8.82 -5.16
C ARG A 52 11.57 8.85 -5.88
N ALA A 53 10.77 9.88 -5.62
CA ALA A 53 9.44 9.99 -6.22
C ALA A 53 9.46 10.28 -7.73
N ASP A 54 10.54 10.90 -8.24
CA ASP A 54 10.77 11.12 -9.68
C ASP A 54 11.11 9.83 -10.44
N GLU A 55 11.39 8.73 -9.75
CA GLU A 55 11.60 7.40 -10.34
C GLU A 55 10.28 6.63 -10.53
N ILE A 56 9.14 7.19 -10.10
CA ILE A 56 7.83 6.57 -10.25
C ILE A 56 7.30 6.84 -11.65
N ASP A 57 7.06 5.77 -12.41
CA ASP A 57 6.44 5.84 -13.73
C ASP A 57 4.94 5.58 -13.67
N ALA A 58 4.50 4.75 -12.72
CA ALA A 58 3.10 4.45 -12.50
C ALA A 58 2.77 4.32 -11.01
N VAL A 59 1.59 4.81 -10.64
CA VAL A 59 0.90 4.55 -9.37
C VAL A 59 -0.32 3.68 -9.67
N LEU A 60 -0.44 2.53 -9.03
CA LEU A 60 -1.59 1.63 -9.15
C LEU A 60 -2.39 1.67 -7.85
N LEU A 61 -3.67 2.05 -7.89
CA LEU A 61 -4.52 2.06 -6.68
C LEU A 61 -5.40 0.83 -6.64
N THR A 62 -5.41 0.09 -5.54
CA THR A 62 -6.20 -1.14 -5.39
C THR A 62 -7.67 -0.83 -5.16
N HIS A 63 -7.98 0.13 -4.29
CA HIS A 63 -9.33 0.57 -3.97
C HIS A 63 -9.32 1.95 -3.29
N HIS A 64 -10.50 2.44 -2.87
CA HIS A 64 -10.70 3.82 -2.44
C HIS A 64 -10.57 4.06 -0.93
N HIS A 65 -10.22 3.06 -0.11
CA HIS A 65 -10.02 3.30 1.32
C HIS A 65 -8.88 4.27 1.57
N SER A 66 -9.06 5.12 2.59
CA SER A 66 -8.15 6.23 2.86
C SER A 66 -6.72 5.79 3.15
N ASP A 67 -6.55 4.68 3.86
CA ASP A 67 -5.22 4.17 4.19
C ASP A 67 -4.44 3.65 2.98
N HIS A 68 -5.09 3.44 1.83
CA HIS A 68 -4.46 3.09 0.55
C HIS A 68 -4.24 4.30 -0.36
N THR A 69 -4.92 5.43 -0.14
CA THR A 69 -4.98 6.51 -1.14
C THR A 69 -4.54 7.88 -0.65
N THR A 70 -4.49 8.11 0.68
CA THR A 70 -4.32 9.46 1.26
C THR A 70 -3.09 10.22 0.74
N ASP A 71 -1.98 9.55 0.46
CA ASP A 71 -0.72 10.18 0.06
C ASP A 71 -0.59 10.40 -1.46
N LEU A 72 -1.59 10.07 -2.28
CA LEU A 72 -1.49 10.16 -3.73
C LEU A 72 -1.08 11.56 -4.21
N GLY A 73 -1.71 12.60 -3.65
CA GLY A 73 -1.37 13.98 -3.98
C GLY A 73 0.08 14.33 -3.62
N ASP A 74 0.58 13.84 -2.49
CA ASP A 74 1.95 14.08 -2.04
C ASP A 74 2.97 13.34 -2.92
N VAL A 75 2.66 12.11 -3.35
CA VAL A 75 3.48 11.36 -4.31
C VAL A 75 3.60 12.11 -5.63
N LEU A 76 2.48 12.57 -6.20
CA LEU A 76 2.46 13.29 -7.48
C LEU A 76 3.17 14.65 -7.40
N VAL A 77 2.95 15.41 -6.33
CA VAL A 77 3.66 16.68 -6.12
C VAL A 77 5.14 16.45 -5.86
N SER A 78 5.51 15.41 -5.10
CA SER A 78 6.91 15.07 -4.83
C SER A 78 7.66 14.66 -6.09
N ALA A 79 7.07 13.83 -6.96
CA ALA A 79 7.65 13.48 -8.25
C ALA A 79 7.96 14.73 -9.08
N TRP A 80 7.01 15.66 -9.14
CA TRP A 80 7.22 16.94 -9.82
C TRP A 80 8.26 17.83 -9.12
N LEU A 81 8.27 17.88 -7.80
CA LEU A 81 9.23 18.68 -7.04
C LEU A 81 10.67 18.18 -7.24
N MET A 82 10.81 16.87 -7.43
CA MET A 82 12.06 16.16 -7.71
C MET A 82 12.41 16.11 -9.21
N ASP A 83 11.76 16.95 -10.02
CA ASP A 83 12.09 17.19 -11.43
C ASP A 83 11.84 15.99 -12.36
N ALA A 84 10.82 15.17 -12.08
CA ALA A 84 10.35 14.14 -13.01
C ALA A 84 10.08 14.74 -14.42
N GLU A 85 10.70 14.15 -15.45
CA GLU A 85 10.60 14.61 -16.84
C GLU A 85 9.41 13.96 -17.59
N HIS A 86 8.74 13.00 -16.98
CA HIS A 86 7.60 12.26 -17.54
C HIS A 86 6.31 12.48 -16.73
N SER A 87 5.17 12.21 -17.36
CA SER A 87 3.89 12.09 -16.65
C SER A 87 3.86 10.78 -15.88
N VAL A 88 3.46 10.83 -14.62
CA VAL A 88 3.16 9.64 -13.82
C VAL A 88 1.80 9.09 -14.25
N ALA A 89 1.74 7.82 -14.67
CA ALA A 89 0.48 7.14 -14.90
C ALA A 89 -0.20 6.84 -13.55
N VAL A 90 -1.48 7.11 -13.43
CA VAL A 90 -2.30 6.74 -12.26
C VAL A 90 -3.33 5.75 -12.74
N VAL A 91 -3.13 4.47 -12.42
CA VAL A 91 -3.98 3.36 -12.85
C VAL A 91 -4.93 3.00 -11.72
N THR A 92 -6.23 3.02 -11.99
CA THR A 92 -7.25 2.77 -10.95
C THR A 92 -8.40 1.93 -11.49
N PRO A 93 -9.08 1.13 -10.65
CA PRO A 93 -10.43 0.70 -10.93
C PRO A 93 -11.35 1.89 -11.16
N ASP A 94 -12.38 1.70 -11.99
CA ASP A 94 -13.47 2.65 -12.18
C ASP A 94 -14.23 2.92 -10.87
N GLY A 95 -15.02 4.01 -10.86
CA GLY A 95 -15.84 4.40 -9.72
C GLY A 95 -15.07 5.23 -8.68
N LEU A 96 -15.26 4.93 -7.39
CA LEU A 96 -14.81 5.79 -6.29
C LEU A 96 -13.29 5.96 -6.24
N THR A 97 -12.52 4.95 -6.65
CA THR A 97 -11.05 5.05 -6.72
C THR A 97 -10.61 6.05 -7.80
N ALA A 98 -11.21 5.97 -9.00
CA ALA A 98 -10.97 6.93 -10.07
C ALA A 98 -11.41 8.35 -9.71
N ASP A 99 -12.54 8.49 -9.00
CA ASP A 99 -13.02 9.79 -8.54
C ASP A 99 -12.07 10.42 -7.52
N PHE A 100 -11.56 9.63 -6.57
CA PHE A 100 -10.51 10.09 -5.66
C PHE A 100 -9.26 10.53 -6.43
N ALA A 101 -8.76 9.72 -7.36
CA ALA A 101 -7.56 10.02 -8.13
C ALA A 101 -7.68 11.32 -8.94
N ARG A 102 -8.86 11.55 -9.55
CA ARG A 102 -9.16 12.79 -10.29
C ARG A 102 -9.09 14.04 -9.40
N LEU A 103 -9.45 13.92 -8.14
CA LEU A 103 -9.48 15.02 -7.17
C LEU A 103 -8.17 15.16 -6.37
N ALA A 104 -7.22 14.23 -6.51
CA ALA A 104 -6.05 14.14 -5.63
C ALA A 104 -5.16 15.39 -5.61
N LEU A 105 -5.14 16.17 -6.71
CA LEU A 105 -4.37 17.41 -6.82
C LEU A 105 -5.21 18.68 -6.56
N GLU A 106 -6.54 18.58 -6.45
CA GLU A 106 -7.42 19.74 -6.21
C GLU A 106 -7.04 20.51 -4.94
N PRO A 107 -6.78 19.88 -3.79
CA PRO A 107 -6.36 20.59 -2.58
C PRO A 107 -5.02 21.32 -2.72
N LEU A 108 -4.19 20.93 -3.70
CA LEU A 108 -2.82 21.39 -3.88
C LEU A 108 -2.69 22.43 -5.00
N GLN A 109 -3.78 22.79 -5.69
CA GLN A 109 -3.73 23.72 -6.83
C GLN A 109 -3.12 25.07 -6.47
N GLY A 110 -3.39 25.60 -5.28
CA GLY A 110 -2.80 26.85 -4.81
C GLY A 110 -1.27 26.80 -4.74
N ASP A 111 -0.72 25.72 -4.18
CA ASP A 111 0.72 25.50 -4.09
C ASP A 111 1.34 25.28 -5.47
N LEU A 112 0.73 24.43 -6.29
CA LEU A 112 1.18 24.16 -7.65
C LEU A 112 1.20 25.44 -8.51
N LEU A 113 0.16 26.29 -8.41
CA LEU A 113 0.12 27.57 -9.11
C LEU A 113 1.25 28.51 -8.65
N PHE A 114 1.46 28.64 -7.34
CA PHE A 114 2.52 29.47 -6.79
C PHE A 114 3.91 29.00 -7.25
N ARG A 115 4.20 27.70 -7.17
CA ARG A 115 5.51 27.18 -7.54
C ARG A 115 5.78 27.23 -9.04
N ARG A 116 4.75 27.01 -9.88
CA ARG A 116 4.83 27.19 -11.35
C ARG A 116 5.27 28.60 -11.72
N SER A 117 4.71 29.63 -11.08
CA SER A 117 5.05 31.02 -11.39
C SER A 117 6.48 31.40 -10.98
N HIS A 118 7.03 30.79 -9.93
CA HIS A 118 8.36 31.10 -9.41
C HIS A 118 9.50 30.32 -10.07
N ARG A 119 9.29 29.04 -10.44
CA ARG A 119 10.35 28.20 -11.04
C ARG A 119 10.61 28.48 -12.51
N GLY A 120 9.78 29.28 -13.18
CA GLY A 120 9.86 29.48 -14.64
C GLY A 120 9.57 28.21 -15.46
N VAL A 121 9.22 27.10 -14.78
CA VAL A 121 8.85 25.83 -15.38
C VAL A 121 7.44 25.96 -15.91
N ARG A 122 7.29 25.86 -17.24
CA ARG A 122 6.01 26.09 -17.92
C ARG A 122 5.01 24.94 -17.80
N ARG A 123 5.44 23.73 -17.44
CA ARG A 123 4.56 22.55 -17.44
C ARG A 123 4.90 21.59 -16.31
N ILE A 124 3.92 21.30 -15.46
CA ILE A 124 3.86 20.07 -14.67
C ILE A 124 3.40 19.00 -15.66
N ALA A 125 4.12 17.89 -15.75
CA ALA A 125 3.59 16.74 -16.47
C ALA A 125 2.34 16.28 -15.71
N GLU A 126 1.16 16.60 -16.23
CA GLU A 126 -0.09 16.22 -15.60
C GLU A 126 -0.15 14.69 -15.50
N PRO A 127 -0.59 14.12 -14.37
CA PRO A 127 -0.71 12.69 -14.24
C PRO A 127 -1.68 12.15 -15.29
N GLU A 128 -1.34 11.01 -15.87
CA GLU A 128 -2.21 10.32 -16.83
C GLU A 128 -3.13 9.37 -16.06
N LEU A 129 -4.39 9.73 -15.89
CA LEU A 129 -5.37 8.87 -15.23
C LEU A 129 -5.87 7.79 -16.22
N LEU A 130 -5.55 6.53 -15.92
CA LEU A 130 -5.97 5.34 -16.65
C LEU A 130 -6.95 4.54 -15.78
N THR A 131 -8.17 4.31 -16.26
CA THR A 131 -9.19 3.59 -15.49
C THR A 131 -9.62 2.30 -16.18
N PHE A 132 -10.03 1.32 -15.39
CA PHE A 132 -10.49 0.03 -15.89
C PHE A 132 -11.63 -0.55 -15.04
N GLN A 133 -12.48 -1.38 -15.64
CA GLN A 133 -13.45 -2.20 -14.93
C GLN A 133 -12.77 -3.52 -14.49
N PRO A 134 -12.59 -3.79 -13.19
CA PRO A 134 -11.97 -5.03 -12.75
C PRO A 134 -12.77 -6.28 -13.22
N SER A 135 -12.07 -7.28 -13.75
CA SER A 135 -12.65 -8.56 -14.21
C SER A 135 -12.13 -9.74 -13.40
N SER A 136 -12.84 -10.86 -13.44
CA SER A 136 -12.39 -12.12 -12.80
C SER A 136 -11.15 -12.73 -13.44
N ASP A 137 -10.89 -12.42 -14.72
CA ASP A 137 -9.71 -12.87 -15.45
C ASP A 137 -8.66 -11.76 -15.53
N PRO A 138 -7.36 -12.09 -15.52
CA PRO A 138 -6.30 -11.09 -15.69
C PRO A 138 -6.46 -10.30 -16.99
N GLN A 139 -6.50 -8.97 -16.88
CA GLN A 139 -6.52 -8.03 -18.00
C GLN A 139 -5.32 -7.10 -17.94
N GLU A 140 -4.70 -6.77 -19.08
CA GLU A 140 -3.61 -5.79 -19.14
C GLU A 140 -4.18 -4.39 -18.88
N VAL A 141 -3.62 -3.66 -17.91
CA VAL A 141 -4.04 -2.30 -17.54
C VAL A 141 -2.95 -1.26 -17.74
N TRP A 142 -1.68 -1.68 -17.82
CA TRP A 142 -0.55 -0.79 -18.07
C TRP A 142 0.66 -1.56 -18.59
N ARG A 143 1.51 -0.88 -19.36
CA ARG A 143 2.76 -1.44 -19.89
C ARG A 143 3.77 -0.35 -20.18
N ARG A 144 5.04 -0.63 -19.86
CA ARG A 144 6.18 0.17 -20.33
C ARG A 144 7.42 -0.72 -20.45
N GLY A 145 8.09 -0.64 -21.60
CA GLY A 145 9.26 -1.45 -21.88
C GLY A 145 8.96 -2.95 -21.74
N SER A 146 9.77 -3.64 -20.94
CA SER A 146 9.60 -5.06 -20.64
C SER A 146 8.61 -5.37 -19.51
N THR A 147 8.09 -4.34 -18.83
CA THR A 147 7.17 -4.47 -17.70
C THR A 147 5.71 -4.37 -18.17
N ARG A 148 4.90 -5.37 -17.83
CA ARG A 148 3.43 -5.38 -18.05
C ARG A 148 2.72 -5.49 -16.70
N VAL A 149 1.63 -4.75 -16.54
CA VAL A 149 0.75 -4.84 -15.37
C VAL A 149 -0.58 -5.44 -15.81
N ASP A 150 -0.92 -6.58 -15.22
CA ASP A 150 -2.23 -7.20 -15.33
C ASP A 150 -3.03 -6.97 -14.04
N ALA A 151 -4.35 -6.86 -14.12
CA ALA A 151 -5.23 -6.68 -12.97
C ALA A 151 -6.40 -7.67 -12.96
N VAL A 152 -6.91 -7.97 -11.77
CA VAL A 152 -8.17 -8.71 -11.55
C VAL A 152 -9.03 -8.01 -10.50
N ALA A 153 -10.33 -8.28 -10.52
CA ALA A 153 -11.24 -7.98 -9.42
C ALA A 153 -10.89 -8.83 -8.20
N VAL A 154 -10.96 -8.24 -7.01
CA VAL A 154 -10.74 -8.95 -5.74
C VAL A 154 -11.98 -8.93 -4.86
N ARG A 155 -12.00 -9.76 -3.82
CA ARG A 155 -13.16 -10.03 -2.97
C ARG A 155 -13.11 -9.22 -1.70
N HIS A 156 -13.39 -7.92 -1.85
CA HIS A 156 -13.39 -6.94 -0.76
C HIS A 156 -14.77 -6.31 -0.54
N GLU A 157 -15.85 -6.99 -0.92
CA GLU A 157 -17.20 -6.48 -0.70
C GLU A 157 -17.46 -6.24 0.80
N PRO A 158 -18.06 -5.08 1.19
CA PRO A 158 -18.89 -4.19 0.36
C PRO A 158 -18.14 -3.11 -0.42
N VAL A 159 -16.81 -3.07 -0.38
CA VAL A 159 -16.02 -2.15 -1.20
C VAL A 159 -16.09 -2.59 -2.65
N LEU A 160 -16.74 -1.77 -3.48
CA LEU A 160 -16.91 -2.07 -4.90
C LEU A 160 -15.67 -1.68 -5.68
N ALA A 161 -15.41 -2.43 -6.77
CA ALA A 161 -14.32 -2.20 -7.70
C ALA A 161 -12.93 -2.18 -7.04
N ALA A 162 -12.65 -3.13 -6.14
CA ALA A 162 -11.30 -3.40 -5.67
C ALA A 162 -10.52 -4.27 -6.67
N ALA A 163 -9.22 -4.05 -6.78
CA ALA A 163 -8.36 -4.80 -7.69
C ALA A 163 -7.03 -5.23 -7.07
N GLY A 164 -6.51 -6.35 -7.57
CA GLY A 164 -5.16 -6.85 -7.33
C GLY A 164 -4.36 -6.79 -8.62
N TYR A 165 -3.04 -6.63 -8.50
CA TYR A 165 -2.14 -6.36 -9.63
C TYR A 165 -1.02 -7.39 -9.74
N ARG A 166 -0.69 -7.80 -10.97
CA ARG A 166 0.51 -8.54 -11.31
C ARG A 166 1.44 -7.68 -12.15
N ILE A 167 2.65 -7.47 -11.66
CA ILE A 167 3.75 -6.85 -12.38
C ILE A 167 4.57 -7.98 -13.00
N ALA A 168 4.39 -8.19 -14.30
CA ALA A 168 5.12 -9.19 -15.06
C ALA A 168 6.43 -8.62 -15.62
N THR A 169 7.54 -9.30 -15.32
CA THR A 169 8.90 -8.92 -15.74
C THR A 169 9.62 -10.10 -16.40
N PRO A 170 10.73 -9.88 -17.13
CA PRO A 170 11.51 -10.97 -17.73
C PRO A 170 12.10 -12.00 -16.74
N VAL A 171 12.23 -11.65 -15.46
CA VAL A 171 12.86 -12.50 -14.44
C VAL A 171 11.89 -13.04 -13.38
N GLY A 172 10.59 -12.75 -13.51
CA GLY A 172 9.57 -13.23 -12.58
C GLY A 172 8.45 -12.20 -12.37
N ASN A 173 7.33 -12.68 -11.84
CA ASN A 173 6.16 -11.85 -11.57
C ASN A 173 6.09 -11.45 -10.09
N VAL A 174 5.65 -10.23 -9.82
CA VAL A 174 5.28 -9.76 -8.48
C VAL A 174 3.77 -9.54 -8.46
N VAL A 175 3.07 -10.10 -7.48
CA VAL A 175 1.62 -9.92 -7.30
C VAL A 175 1.34 -9.19 -6.00
N VAL A 176 0.48 -8.18 -6.04
CA VAL A 176 -0.02 -7.46 -4.87
C VAL A 176 -1.53 -7.60 -4.86
N SER A 177 -2.08 -8.21 -3.81
CA SER A 177 -3.52 -8.55 -3.75
C SER A 177 -4.43 -7.33 -3.62
N GLY A 178 -3.95 -6.25 -2.99
CA GLY A 178 -4.83 -5.28 -2.34
C GLY A 178 -5.57 -5.93 -1.15
N ASP A 179 -6.59 -5.26 -0.64
CA ASP A 179 -7.45 -5.86 0.38
C ASP A 179 -8.44 -6.82 -0.27
N THR A 180 -8.56 -8.03 0.26
CA THR A 180 -9.39 -9.11 -0.26
C THR A 180 -9.47 -10.29 0.72
N ARG A 181 -10.57 -11.04 0.64
CA ARG A 181 -10.57 -12.46 1.04
C ARG A 181 -9.63 -13.27 0.14
N ALA A 182 -9.20 -14.44 0.60
CA ALA A 182 -8.59 -15.41 -0.30
C ALA A 182 -9.59 -15.79 -1.40
N CYS A 183 -9.20 -15.61 -2.66
CA CYS A 183 -10.10 -15.82 -3.79
C CYS A 183 -9.38 -16.38 -5.03
N ASP A 184 -10.15 -17.05 -5.89
CA ASP A 184 -9.63 -17.72 -7.07
C ASP A 184 -9.02 -16.72 -8.08
N GLU A 185 -9.49 -15.47 -8.10
CA GLU A 185 -8.94 -14.42 -8.96
C GLU A 185 -7.48 -14.12 -8.62
N VAL A 186 -7.16 -13.95 -7.33
CA VAL A 186 -5.78 -13.72 -6.87
C VAL A 186 -4.94 -14.98 -7.04
N GLU A 187 -5.49 -16.17 -6.81
CA GLU A 187 -4.78 -17.43 -7.08
C GLU A 187 -4.35 -17.55 -8.55
N ARG A 188 -5.26 -17.28 -9.49
CA ARG A 188 -4.95 -17.28 -10.94
C ARG A 188 -3.97 -16.19 -11.30
N LEU A 189 -4.09 -15.01 -10.70
CA LEU A 189 -3.18 -13.90 -10.93
C LEU A 189 -1.76 -14.23 -10.43
N ALA A 190 -1.65 -14.92 -9.29
CA ALA A 190 -0.41 -15.29 -8.61
C ALA A 190 0.25 -16.58 -9.11
N ALA A 191 -0.32 -17.26 -10.10
CA ALA A 191 0.23 -18.49 -10.65
C ALA A 191 1.72 -18.32 -11.03
N GLU A 192 2.58 -19.13 -10.42
CA GLU A 192 4.04 -19.16 -10.57
C GLU A 192 4.71 -17.79 -10.31
N ALA A 193 4.12 -16.96 -9.45
CA ALA A 193 4.70 -15.67 -9.10
C ALA A 193 5.96 -15.84 -8.23
N ARG A 194 6.96 -15.00 -8.48
CA ARG A 194 8.18 -14.95 -7.66
C ARG A 194 7.89 -14.39 -6.28
N VAL A 195 7.00 -13.39 -6.22
CA VAL A 195 6.58 -12.76 -4.97
C VAL A 195 5.07 -12.55 -5.00
N LEU A 196 4.39 -12.98 -3.95
CA LEU A 196 3.02 -12.60 -3.62
C LEU A 196 3.02 -11.76 -2.35
N VAL A 197 2.59 -10.51 -2.46
CA VAL A 197 2.29 -9.63 -1.32
C VAL A 197 0.81 -9.70 -1.04
N HIS A 198 0.43 -10.21 0.13
CA HIS A 198 -0.97 -10.46 0.47
C HIS A 198 -1.33 -9.91 1.86
N GLU A 199 -2.53 -9.35 2.00
CA GLU A 199 -3.09 -8.96 3.30
C GLU A 199 -3.43 -10.18 4.18
N VAL A 200 -3.47 -10.01 5.50
CA VAL A 200 -4.03 -11.01 6.41
C VAL A 200 -4.73 -10.38 7.61
N VAL A 201 -5.87 -10.95 7.97
CA VAL A 201 -6.53 -10.74 9.25
C VAL A 201 -6.22 -11.88 10.21
N ASP A 202 -5.80 -11.58 11.44
CA ASP A 202 -5.75 -12.56 12.53
C ASP A 202 -7.09 -12.57 13.28
N PRO A 203 -7.99 -13.53 13.00
CA PRO A 203 -9.33 -13.54 13.59
C PRO A 203 -9.30 -13.73 15.11
N GLN A 204 -8.23 -14.30 15.68
CA GLN A 204 -8.12 -14.53 17.13
C GLN A 204 -7.86 -13.24 17.90
N ARG A 205 -7.38 -12.20 17.22
CA ARG A 205 -6.95 -10.93 17.83
C ARG A 205 -7.86 -9.75 17.48
N VAL A 206 -8.81 -9.92 16.55
CA VAL A 206 -9.80 -8.88 16.22
C VAL A 206 -10.76 -8.66 17.40
N PRO A 207 -10.89 -7.41 17.91
CA PRO A 207 -11.83 -7.10 18.98
C PRO A 207 -13.28 -7.41 18.59
N ASP A 208 -14.12 -7.85 19.54
CA ASP A 208 -15.52 -8.23 19.30
C ASP A 208 -16.32 -7.21 18.47
N HIS A 209 -16.19 -5.92 18.79
CA HIS A 209 -16.90 -4.84 18.09
C HIS A 209 -16.44 -4.61 16.63
N ARG A 210 -15.37 -5.30 16.19
CA ARG A 210 -14.79 -5.24 14.85
C ARG A 210 -14.75 -6.59 14.14
N GLN A 211 -15.42 -7.62 14.68
CA GLN A 211 -15.44 -8.95 14.06
C GLN A 211 -15.96 -8.93 12.60
N HIS A 212 -16.81 -7.97 12.25
CA HIS A 212 -17.27 -7.74 10.87
C HIS A 212 -16.15 -7.50 9.86
N THR A 213 -14.95 -7.06 10.29
CA THR A 213 -13.81 -6.87 9.37
C THR A 213 -13.28 -8.20 8.86
N ILE A 214 -13.39 -9.28 9.64
CA ILE A 214 -12.94 -10.62 9.22
C ILE A 214 -13.70 -11.07 7.97
N ASP A 215 -14.93 -10.60 7.80
CA ASP A 215 -15.79 -11.02 6.70
C ASP A 215 -15.30 -10.50 5.35
N TYR A 216 -14.30 -9.65 5.21
CA TYR A 216 -13.86 -9.17 3.89
C TYR A 216 -12.33 -9.07 3.75
N HIS A 217 -11.63 -9.79 4.62
CA HIS A 217 -10.18 -9.92 4.70
C HIS A 217 -9.78 -11.40 4.76
N ALA A 218 -8.54 -11.74 4.42
CA ALA A 218 -8.10 -13.13 4.27
C ALA A 218 -7.49 -13.71 5.55
N ARG A 219 -7.81 -14.97 5.88
CA ARG A 219 -7.20 -15.65 7.04
C ARG A 219 -5.83 -16.24 6.67
N PRO A 220 -4.90 -16.39 7.63
CA PRO A 220 -3.55 -16.86 7.34
C PRO A 220 -3.50 -18.24 6.70
N ASP A 221 -4.36 -19.17 7.12
CA ASP A 221 -4.47 -20.52 6.57
C ASP A 221 -5.04 -20.54 5.15
N GLU A 222 -5.98 -19.65 4.84
CA GLU A 222 -6.55 -19.51 3.50
C GLU A 222 -5.53 -18.92 2.52
N VAL A 223 -4.80 -17.88 2.94
CA VAL A 223 -3.70 -17.28 2.17
C VAL A 223 -2.59 -18.30 1.93
N ALA A 224 -2.24 -19.10 2.94
CA ALA A 224 -1.24 -20.15 2.81
C ALA A 224 -1.63 -21.18 1.73
N ALA A 225 -2.86 -21.68 1.78
CA ALA A 225 -3.35 -22.66 0.84
C ALA A 225 -3.44 -22.10 -0.59
N LEU A 226 -3.84 -20.83 -0.74
CA LEU A 226 -3.82 -20.13 -2.02
C LEU A 226 -2.40 -20.00 -2.57
N ALA A 227 -1.46 -19.51 -1.77
CA ALA A 227 -0.07 -19.30 -2.16
C ALA A 227 0.62 -20.61 -2.58
N GLU A 228 0.38 -21.68 -1.82
CA GLU A 228 0.92 -23.01 -2.13
C GLU A 228 0.36 -23.55 -3.46
N ARG A 229 -0.95 -23.44 -3.71
CA ARG A 229 -1.56 -23.88 -4.98
C ARG A 229 -1.11 -23.04 -6.17
N ALA A 230 -0.93 -21.73 -5.96
CA ALA A 230 -0.40 -20.82 -6.96
C ALA A 230 1.08 -21.08 -7.26
N GLY A 231 1.80 -21.82 -6.41
CA GLY A 231 3.21 -22.13 -6.60
C GLY A 231 4.10 -20.88 -6.48
N VAL A 232 3.80 -20.01 -5.52
CA VAL A 232 4.59 -18.78 -5.31
C VAL A 232 5.89 -19.09 -4.57
N ASP A 233 6.99 -18.44 -4.95
CA ASP A 233 8.28 -18.67 -4.30
C ASP A 233 8.35 -17.96 -2.94
N VAL A 234 7.92 -16.69 -2.89
CA VAL A 234 7.92 -15.85 -1.68
C VAL A 234 6.51 -15.34 -1.39
N LEU A 235 6.02 -15.61 -0.18
CA LEU A 235 4.80 -15.00 0.37
C LEU A 235 5.19 -13.92 1.39
N ALA A 236 4.88 -12.66 1.09
CA ALA A 236 5.08 -11.52 1.97
C ALA A 236 3.73 -11.02 2.52
N LEU A 237 3.49 -11.20 3.81
CA LEU A 237 2.28 -10.72 4.45
C LEU A 237 2.40 -9.21 4.73
N THR A 238 1.40 -8.44 4.36
CA THR A 238 1.27 -7.01 4.65
C THR A 238 -0.13 -6.72 5.23
N HIS A 239 -0.46 -5.44 5.47
CA HIS A 239 -1.79 -5.01 5.93
C HIS A 239 -2.35 -5.93 7.02
N LEU A 240 -1.57 -6.04 8.09
CA LEU A 240 -1.80 -7.03 9.12
C LEU A 240 -2.86 -6.49 10.08
N TRP A 241 -4.04 -7.12 10.12
CA TRP A 241 -5.14 -6.69 10.97
C TRP A 241 -5.47 -7.71 12.08
N PRO A 242 -5.37 -7.33 13.37
CA PRO A 242 -4.71 -6.13 13.88
C PRO A 242 -3.21 -6.14 13.61
N SER A 243 -2.58 -4.96 13.65
CA SER A 243 -1.14 -4.86 13.42
C SER A 243 -0.34 -5.53 14.55
N PRO A 244 0.73 -6.28 14.25
CA PRO A 244 1.59 -6.87 15.27
C PRO A 244 2.29 -5.82 16.14
N GLU A 245 2.02 -5.88 17.45
CA GLU A 245 2.61 -5.01 18.48
C GLU A 245 3.89 -5.61 19.09
N HIS A 246 4.12 -6.91 18.96
CA HIS A 246 5.28 -7.62 19.51
C HIS A 246 5.62 -8.89 18.69
N ASP A 247 6.83 -9.43 18.88
CA ASP A 247 7.36 -10.55 18.09
C ASP A 247 6.51 -11.82 18.21
N GLY A 248 5.95 -12.12 19.39
CA GLY A 248 5.07 -13.29 19.54
C GLY A 248 3.86 -13.31 18.58
N HIS A 249 3.28 -12.15 18.22
CA HIS A 249 2.19 -12.12 17.22
C HIS A 249 2.73 -12.45 15.82
N VAL A 250 3.98 -12.08 15.52
CA VAL A 250 4.64 -12.45 14.26
C VAL A 250 4.83 -13.95 14.17
N GLU A 251 5.35 -14.54 15.24
CA GLU A 251 5.58 -15.97 15.34
C GLU A 251 4.27 -16.75 15.16
N ASP A 252 3.18 -16.26 15.75
CA ASP A 252 1.86 -16.87 15.60
C ASP A 252 1.32 -16.77 14.17
N LEU A 253 1.48 -15.62 13.49
CA LEU A 253 1.10 -15.47 12.07
C LEU A 253 1.93 -16.40 11.18
N LEU A 254 3.24 -16.48 11.41
CA LEU A 254 4.14 -17.40 10.69
C LEU A 254 3.69 -18.85 10.90
N ALA A 255 3.42 -19.24 12.15
CA ALA A 255 2.97 -20.59 12.48
C ALA A 255 1.61 -20.91 11.84
N ALA A 256 0.67 -19.96 11.81
CA ALA A 256 -0.65 -20.13 11.20
C ALA A 256 -0.54 -20.35 9.68
N VAL A 257 0.26 -19.54 8.98
CA VAL A 257 0.50 -19.72 7.53
C VAL A 257 1.21 -21.05 7.25
N ARG A 258 2.22 -21.42 8.04
CA ARG A 258 2.90 -22.72 7.89
C ARG A 258 1.93 -23.88 8.15
N GLY A 259 1.05 -23.76 9.14
CA GLY A 259 -0.01 -24.74 9.43
C GLY A 259 -1.02 -24.88 8.30
N GLY A 260 -1.26 -23.81 7.53
CA GLY A 260 -2.08 -23.81 6.32
C GLY A 260 -1.42 -24.46 5.09
N GLY A 261 -0.14 -24.86 5.20
CA GLY A 261 0.54 -25.69 4.22
C GLY A 261 1.48 -24.97 3.26
N PHE A 262 1.69 -23.66 3.40
CA PHE A 262 2.65 -22.95 2.55
C PHE A 262 4.09 -23.32 2.89
N THR A 263 4.85 -23.78 1.89
CA THR A 263 6.21 -24.32 2.07
C THR A 263 7.33 -23.41 1.56
N GLY A 264 7.01 -22.40 0.75
CA GLY A 264 7.96 -21.43 0.21
C GLY A 264 8.53 -20.42 1.23
N ASP A 265 9.27 -19.42 0.77
CA ASP A 265 9.81 -18.38 1.65
C ASP A 265 8.68 -17.51 2.19
N LEU A 266 8.60 -17.35 3.51
CA LEU A 266 7.50 -16.65 4.18
C LEU A 266 8.04 -15.48 5.01
N ILE A 267 7.41 -14.32 4.84
CA ILE A 267 7.78 -13.08 5.54
C ILE A 267 6.53 -12.44 6.12
N VAL A 268 6.60 -12.00 7.37
CA VAL A 268 5.62 -11.04 7.93
C VAL A 268 6.20 -9.64 7.82
N GLY A 269 5.70 -8.87 6.87
CA GLY A 269 6.23 -7.57 6.49
C GLY A 269 6.26 -6.55 7.63
N SER A 270 7.37 -5.83 7.68
CA SER A 270 7.47 -4.49 8.27
C SER A 270 7.74 -3.48 7.17
N ASP A 271 7.49 -2.20 7.45
CA ASP A 271 7.88 -1.11 6.57
C ASP A 271 9.36 -1.27 6.17
N LEU A 272 9.64 -1.00 4.89
CA LEU A 272 10.94 -1.11 4.25
C LEU A 272 11.49 -2.54 4.13
N THR A 273 10.66 -3.57 4.34
CA THR A 273 10.98 -4.94 3.89
C THR A 273 11.30 -4.92 2.40
N ALA A 274 12.46 -5.44 2.02
CA ALA A 274 12.94 -5.47 0.65
C ALA A 274 13.17 -6.91 0.17
N ILE A 275 12.66 -7.23 -1.03
CA ILE A 275 12.85 -8.51 -1.70
C ILE A 275 13.46 -8.20 -3.07
N ARG A 276 14.71 -8.65 -3.28
CA ARG A 276 15.43 -8.47 -4.55
C ARG A 276 15.61 -9.80 -5.23
N PHE A 277 15.34 -9.88 -6.53
CA PHE A 277 15.56 -11.09 -7.29
C PHE A 277 15.99 -10.84 -8.73
N ASP A 278 16.73 -11.81 -9.26
CA ASP A 278 17.02 -11.97 -10.69
C ASP A 278 16.65 -13.40 -11.13
N SER A 279 17.12 -13.83 -12.31
CA SER A 279 16.83 -15.17 -12.83
C SER A 279 17.45 -16.33 -12.03
N HIS A 280 18.30 -16.05 -11.05
CA HIS A 280 19.09 -17.07 -10.33
C HIS A 280 19.03 -16.93 -8.81
N HIS A 281 18.82 -15.73 -8.29
CA HIS A 281 18.92 -15.45 -6.87
C HIS A 281 17.73 -14.65 -6.35
N THR A 282 17.35 -14.91 -5.09
CA THR A 282 16.46 -14.05 -4.31
C THR A 282 17.16 -13.72 -2.99
N SER A 283 17.09 -12.45 -2.60
CA SER A 283 17.50 -11.97 -1.29
C SER A 283 16.34 -11.23 -0.63
N ILE A 284 16.20 -11.42 0.67
CA ILE A 284 15.16 -10.82 1.49
C ILE A 284 15.84 -10.07 2.63
N THR A 285 15.41 -8.83 2.87
CA THR A 285 15.85 -8.02 4.00
C THR A 285 14.61 -7.50 4.73
N VAL A 286 14.47 -7.86 6.00
CA VAL A 286 13.41 -7.37 6.88
C VAL A 286 14.07 -6.44 7.90
N PRO A 287 13.74 -5.13 7.91
CA PRO A 287 14.27 -4.20 8.90
C PRO A 287 13.87 -4.56 10.31
N ASP A 288 14.70 -4.18 11.28
CA ASP A 288 14.33 -4.25 12.68
C ASP A 288 13.09 -3.38 12.95
N ARG A 289 12.12 -3.94 13.66
CA ARG A 289 10.91 -3.20 14.02
C ARG A 289 11.26 -2.18 15.08
N PRO A 290 10.81 -0.91 14.96
CA PRO A 290 10.97 0.04 16.03
C PRO A 290 10.28 -0.51 17.29
N ALA A 291 10.98 -0.47 18.42
CA ALA A 291 10.41 -0.89 19.69
C ALA A 291 9.14 -0.07 19.95
N VAL A 292 7.98 -0.72 19.87
CA VAL A 292 6.71 -0.09 20.25
C VAL A 292 6.78 0.10 21.75
N GLY A 293 7.10 1.32 22.19
CA GLY A 293 7.00 1.68 23.59
C GLY A 293 5.57 1.41 24.03
N VAL A 294 5.39 0.43 24.91
CA VAL A 294 4.10 0.14 25.55
C VAL A 294 3.71 1.39 26.34
N GLN A 295 3.03 2.34 25.72
CA GLN A 295 2.25 3.31 26.46
C GLN A 295 1.10 2.50 27.04
N GLY A 296 1.28 2.12 28.31
CA GLY A 296 0.30 1.37 29.06
C GLY A 296 -1.07 1.98 28.86
N ARG A 297 -2.03 1.14 28.50
CA ARG A 297 -3.45 1.49 28.51
C ARG A 297 -3.78 1.99 29.91
N HIS A 298 -3.76 3.30 30.12
CA HIS A 298 -4.38 3.88 31.29
C HIS A 298 -5.87 3.56 31.18
N SER A 299 -6.34 2.65 32.04
CA SER A 299 -7.76 2.55 32.37
C SER A 299 -8.28 3.95 32.66
N PRO A 300 -9.47 4.36 32.19
CA PRO A 300 -9.99 5.66 32.51
C PRO A 300 -10.30 5.68 34.01
N ALA A 301 -9.39 6.23 34.81
CA ALA A 301 -9.70 6.63 36.16
C ALA A 301 -10.75 7.73 36.05
N THR A 302 -11.91 7.47 36.66
CA THR A 302 -13.03 8.41 36.84
C THR A 302 -12.49 9.80 37.19
N PRO A 303 -12.82 10.86 36.42
CA PRO A 303 -12.32 12.19 36.75
C PRO A 303 -13.03 12.71 38.00
N SER A 304 -12.25 12.89 39.07
CA SER A 304 -12.64 13.71 40.22
C SER A 304 -12.81 15.15 39.74
N ARG A 305 -14.00 15.71 39.95
CA ARG A 305 -14.34 17.12 39.73
C ARG A 305 -13.35 18.04 40.44
N ALA A 306 -12.55 18.77 39.68
CA ALA A 306 -11.93 20.02 40.10
C ALA A 306 -12.33 21.11 39.11
N ALA A 307 -12.82 22.24 39.62
CA ALA A 307 -13.40 23.32 38.85
C ALA A 307 -12.37 24.01 37.95
N ALA A 308 -12.67 24.10 36.66
CA ALA A 308 -11.92 24.91 35.70
C ALA A 308 -12.47 26.35 35.68
N ALA A 309 -11.58 27.33 35.78
CA ALA A 309 -11.88 28.74 35.49
C ALA A 309 -12.05 28.94 33.97
N PRO A 310 -12.91 29.87 33.51
CA PRO A 310 -13.18 30.02 32.08
C PRO A 310 -12.01 30.71 31.37
N SER A 311 -11.44 30.03 30.36
CA SER A 311 -10.57 30.64 29.36
C SER A 311 -11.42 31.28 28.26
N SER A 312 -11.19 32.56 27.98
CA SER A 312 -11.88 33.33 26.93
C SER A 312 -11.69 32.72 25.54
N PRO A 313 -12.69 32.82 24.64
CA PRO A 313 -12.58 32.30 23.28
C PRO A 313 -11.64 33.18 22.43
N VAL A 314 -10.76 32.52 21.67
CA VAL A 314 -9.96 33.13 20.61
C VAL A 314 -10.88 33.33 19.40
N VAL A 315 -11.13 34.59 19.04
CA VAL A 315 -11.89 34.97 17.84
C VAL A 315 -10.90 35.15 16.69
N PHE A 316 -11.05 34.39 15.61
CA PHE A 316 -10.34 34.62 14.35
C PHE A 316 -11.10 35.68 13.55
N THR A 317 -10.52 36.86 13.39
CA THR A 317 -11.02 37.89 12.45
C THR A 317 -10.38 37.68 11.09
N THR A 318 -11.20 37.46 10.06
CA THR A 318 -10.75 37.51 8.65
C THR A 318 -10.44 38.95 8.25
N PRO A 319 -9.41 39.21 7.42
CA PRO A 319 -9.15 40.54 6.91
C PRO A 319 -10.18 40.89 5.82
N GLU A 320 -10.83 42.05 5.93
CA GLU A 320 -11.63 42.62 4.85
C GLU A 320 -10.70 43.00 3.68
N THR A 321 -11.03 42.53 2.48
CA THR A 321 -10.45 42.98 1.21
C THR A 321 -10.87 44.43 0.88
N PRO A 322 -10.05 45.16 0.09
CA PRO A 322 -10.01 46.63 0.07
C PRO A 322 -11.23 47.32 -0.52
#